data_AF-X0V4P3-F1
#
_entry.id   AF-X0V4P3-F1
#
_cell.length_a   1.000
_cell.length_b   1.000
_cell.length_c   1.000
_cell.angle_alpha   90.00
_cell.angle_beta   90.00
_cell.angle_gamma   90.00
#
_symmetry.space_group_name_H-M   'P 1'
#
loop_
_entity.id
_entity.type
_entity.pdbx_description
1 polymer ?
#
loop_
_entity_poly.entity_id
_entity_poly.type
_entity_poly.pdbx_seq_one_letter_code
_entity_poly.pdbx_strand_id
1 'polypeptide(L)'
;EGAVGSFVIKLFETSVASAGLSIETAAKEGFDAVSAFVVQFDRAHFYPEKDLLYMELVVENGTGRVLGIQGLGPKSEGMVARVSAVASILKYQPTTADISNLELPYSPPFTSAMDITNALGNTAENILAGKNRVIDADQFADWWEKRGDGDTFFLDCRGWGNAEPFVKKYPDHWKSIPQDELWKRLKEVPRDKKLVLICNTGVRSYEAQVTLDQVGIQDTYNIQGGVAAFKKWGLDL
;
A
#
# COMPACT_ATOMS: atom_id res chain seq x y z
N GLU A 1 -26.91 -15.84 6.87
CA GLU A 1 -25.85 -16.86 6.90
C GLU A 1 -25.44 -17.20 5.47
N GLY A 2 -24.15 -17.31 5.19
CA GLY A 2 -23.60 -17.55 3.85
C GLY A 2 -22.09 -17.75 3.91
N ALA A 3 -21.49 -18.23 2.82
CA ALA A 3 -20.03 -18.41 2.72
C ALA A 3 -19.37 -17.12 2.23
N VAL A 4 -18.22 -16.77 2.80
CA VAL A 4 -17.41 -15.61 2.36
C VAL A 4 -16.46 -15.94 1.21
N GLY A 5 -16.48 -17.16 0.69
CA GLY A 5 -15.70 -17.55 -0.49
C GLY A 5 -14.19 -17.65 -0.27
N SER A 6 -13.72 -17.97 0.94
CA SER A 6 -12.29 -18.09 1.23
C SER A 6 -11.60 -19.17 0.38
N PHE A 7 -10.48 -18.84 -0.23
CA PHE A 7 -9.62 -19.82 -0.92
C PHE A 7 -8.14 -19.49 -0.78
N VAL A 8 -7.29 -20.48 -1.04
CA VAL A 8 -5.84 -20.33 -1.24
C VAL A 8 -5.38 -21.24 -2.37
N ILE A 9 -4.53 -20.72 -3.25
CA ILE A 9 -3.97 -21.43 -4.40
C ILE A 9 -2.45 -21.28 -4.38
N LYS A 10 -1.75 -22.40 -4.56
CA LYS A 10 -0.31 -22.42 -4.83
C LYS A 10 -0.08 -22.15 -6.32
N LEU A 11 0.77 -21.17 -6.62
CA LEU A 11 1.24 -20.84 -7.98
C LEU A 11 2.77 -20.92 -7.99
N PHE A 12 3.32 -22.07 -8.37
CA PHE A 12 4.76 -22.34 -8.29
C PHE A 12 5.30 -22.08 -6.87
N GLU A 13 6.24 -21.14 -6.72
CA GLU A 13 6.83 -20.74 -5.43
C GLU A 13 6.04 -19.63 -4.72
N THR A 14 4.91 -19.20 -5.30
CA THR A 14 4.03 -18.18 -4.73
C THR A 14 2.71 -18.77 -4.28
N SER A 15 1.98 -18.03 -3.45
CA SER A 15 0.60 -18.32 -3.09
C SER A 15 -0.28 -17.09 -3.25
N VAL A 16 -1.53 -17.34 -3.62
CA VAL A 16 -2.60 -16.33 -3.64
C VAL A 16 -3.71 -16.82 -2.73
N ALA A 17 -4.20 -15.93 -1.86
CA ALA A 17 -5.34 -16.22 -1.01
C ALA A 17 -6.31 -15.04 -1.02
N SER A 18 -7.59 -15.33 -0.84
CA SER A 18 -8.64 -14.32 -0.84
C SER A 18 -9.83 -14.77 0.00
N ALA A 19 -10.58 -13.81 0.53
CA ALA A 19 -11.89 -14.00 1.15
C ALA A 19 -12.72 -12.71 1.01
N GLY A 20 -14.02 -12.84 0.80
CA GLY A 20 -14.92 -11.71 0.57
C GLY A 20 -14.85 -11.18 -0.86
N LEU A 21 -15.12 -9.88 -1.02
CA LEU A 21 -15.20 -9.22 -2.32
C LEU A 21 -13.85 -8.61 -2.73
N SER A 22 -13.48 -8.76 -4.00
CA SER A 22 -12.48 -7.90 -4.64
C SER A 22 -13.04 -6.50 -4.87
N ILE A 23 -12.18 -5.51 -5.14
CA ILE A 23 -12.64 -4.14 -5.42
C ILE A 23 -13.55 -4.08 -6.66
N GLU A 24 -13.26 -4.87 -7.71
CA GLU A 24 -14.08 -4.94 -8.92
C GLU A 24 -15.41 -5.62 -8.66
N THR A 25 -15.43 -6.64 -7.79
CA THR A 25 -16.67 -7.34 -7.41
C THR A 25 -17.53 -6.43 -6.53
N ALA A 26 -16.93 -5.73 -5.56
CA ALA A 26 -17.62 -4.75 -4.73
C ALA A 26 -18.30 -3.66 -5.59
N ALA A 27 -17.57 -3.11 -6.58
CA ALA A 27 -18.13 -2.14 -7.52
C ALA A 27 -19.29 -2.70 -8.35
N LYS A 28 -19.18 -3.94 -8.87
CA LYS A 28 -20.26 -4.61 -9.63
C LYS A 28 -21.51 -4.85 -8.79
N GLU A 29 -21.34 -5.13 -7.51
CA GLU A 29 -22.43 -5.33 -6.55
C GLU A 29 -22.98 -4.01 -5.99
N GLY A 30 -22.47 -2.85 -6.46
CA GLY A 30 -22.99 -1.52 -6.11
C GLY A 30 -22.44 -0.93 -4.83
N PHE A 31 -21.35 -1.48 -4.27
CA PHE A 31 -20.65 -0.87 -3.15
C PHE A 31 -19.77 0.29 -3.61
N ASP A 32 -19.85 1.41 -2.90
CA ASP A 32 -18.84 2.46 -2.95
C ASP A 32 -17.69 2.07 -2.01
N ALA A 33 -16.56 1.65 -2.58
CA ALA A 33 -15.46 1.05 -1.84
C ALA A 33 -14.10 1.55 -2.31
N VAL A 34 -13.12 1.43 -1.42
CA VAL A 34 -11.70 1.70 -1.66
C VAL A 34 -10.87 0.46 -1.39
N SER A 35 -9.73 0.38 -2.07
CA SER A 35 -8.71 -0.63 -1.84
C SER A 35 -7.54 -0.02 -1.07
N ALA A 36 -7.24 -0.60 0.09
CA ALA A 36 -6.01 -0.33 0.83
C ALA A 36 -5.01 -1.44 0.53
N PHE A 37 -3.89 -1.09 -0.09
CA PHE A 37 -2.87 -2.04 -0.52
C PHE A 37 -1.55 -1.80 0.20
N VAL A 38 -1.05 -2.85 0.87
CA VAL A 38 0.15 -2.79 1.70
C VAL A 38 1.15 -3.86 1.26
N VAL A 39 2.43 -3.47 1.22
CA VAL A 39 3.55 -4.38 1.00
C VAL A 39 4.45 -4.37 2.24
N GLN A 40 4.64 -5.54 2.84
CA GLN A 40 5.44 -5.69 4.06
C GLN A 40 6.07 -7.09 4.12
N PHE A 41 7.15 -7.24 4.90
CA PHE A 41 7.71 -8.56 5.16
C PHE A 41 6.73 -9.48 5.92
N ASP A 42 6.73 -10.77 5.57
CA ASP A 42 5.92 -11.82 6.18
C ASP A 42 6.27 -12.09 7.66
N ARG A 43 7.46 -11.64 8.09
CA ARG A 43 8.02 -11.81 9.43
C ARG A 43 8.88 -10.61 9.79
N ALA A 44 9.52 -10.63 10.97
CA ALA A 44 10.34 -9.51 11.41
C ALA A 44 11.42 -9.14 10.38
N HIS A 45 11.61 -7.83 10.16
CA HIS A 45 12.51 -7.29 9.13
C HIS A 45 13.99 -7.71 9.30
N PHE A 46 14.40 -8.14 10.48
CA PHE A 46 15.76 -8.65 10.74
C PHE A 46 15.88 -10.17 10.59
N TYR A 47 14.78 -10.90 10.41
CA TYR A 47 14.83 -12.35 10.24
C TYR A 47 15.37 -12.74 8.85
N PRO A 48 16.21 -13.80 8.71
CA PRO A 48 16.87 -14.13 7.45
C PRO A 48 15.94 -14.51 6.31
N GLU A 49 14.93 -15.33 6.59
CA GLU A 49 14.02 -15.93 5.58
C GLU A 49 12.80 -15.06 5.26
N LYS A 50 12.85 -13.77 5.60
CA LYS A 50 11.74 -12.86 5.34
C LYS A 50 11.53 -12.70 3.83
N ASP A 51 10.28 -12.59 3.43
CA ASP A 51 9.89 -12.27 2.07
C ASP A 51 8.70 -11.30 2.08
N LEU A 52 8.43 -10.66 0.95
CA LEU A 52 7.35 -9.68 0.83
C LEU A 52 5.98 -10.36 0.68
N LEU A 53 5.04 -9.93 1.51
CA LEU A 53 3.61 -10.07 1.30
C LEU A 53 3.06 -8.81 0.65
N TYR A 54 2.15 -9.01 -0.29
CA TYR A 54 1.39 -8.00 -0.99
C TYR A 54 -0.06 -8.28 -0.63
N MET A 55 -0.68 -7.40 0.13
CA MET A 55 -2.05 -7.64 0.60
C MET A 55 -2.93 -6.43 0.34
N GLU A 56 -4.21 -6.73 0.14
CA GLU A 56 -5.25 -5.78 -0.18
C GLU A 56 -6.41 -5.97 0.80
N LEU A 57 -6.93 -4.87 1.34
CA LEU A 57 -8.17 -4.82 2.10
C LEU A 57 -9.18 -3.96 1.35
N VAL A 58 -10.33 -4.52 1.02
CA VAL A 58 -11.43 -3.82 0.34
C VAL A 58 -12.40 -3.32 1.39
N VAL A 59 -12.66 -2.00 1.39
CA VAL A 59 -13.39 -1.33 2.46
C VAL A 59 -14.42 -0.38 1.89
N GLU A 60 -15.64 -0.42 2.41
CA GLU A 60 -16.73 0.48 2.06
C GLU A 60 -16.44 1.92 2.53
N ASN A 61 -16.63 2.88 1.62
CA ASN A 61 -16.51 4.30 1.93
C ASN A 61 -17.57 4.74 2.95
N GLY A 62 -17.21 5.69 3.82
CA GLY A 62 -18.09 6.26 4.83
C GLY A 62 -18.35 5.37 6.06
N THR A 63 -18.53 4.06 5.89
CA THR A 63 -18.77 3.14 7.02
C THR A 63 -17.49 2.51 7.56
N GLY A 64 -16.45 2.37 6.72
CA GLY A 64 -15.24 1.63 7.07
C GLY A 64 -15.46 0.12 7.17
N ARG A 65 -16.59 -0.40 6.69
CA ARG A 65 -16.89 -1.84 6.69
C ARG A 65 -15.95 -2.57 5.74
N VAL A 66 -15.35 -3.65 6.22
CA VAL A 66 -14.50 -4.53 5.41
C VAL A 66 -15.37 -5.47 4.58
N LEU A 67 -15.13 -5.47 3.27
CA LEU A 67 -15.84 -6.26 2.28
C LEU A 67 -15.04 -7.49 1.85
N GLY A 68 -13.71 -7.41 1.88
CA GLY A 68 -12.84 -8.51 1.50
C GLY A 68 -11.37 -8.25 1.81
N ILE A 69 -10.59 -9.33 1.69
CA ILE A 69 -9.15 -9.34 1.85
C ILE A 69 -8.53 -10.25 0.77
N GLN A 70 -7.41 -9.82 0.21
CA GLN A 70 -6.66 -10.59 -0.78
C GLN A 70 -5.17 -10.51 -0.47
N GLY A 71 -4.41 -11.50 -0.92
CA GLY A 71 -2.97 -11.48 -0.75
C GLY A 71 -2.22 -12.33 -1.75
N LEU A 72 -1.01 -11.88 -2.07
CA LEU A 72 -0.01 -12.55 -2.89
C LEU A 72 1.34 -12.54 -2.14
N GLY A 73 2.06 -13.66 -2.17
CA GLY A 73 3.33 -13.78 -1.46
C GLY A 73 4.04 -15.09 -1.74
N PRO A 74 5.11 -15.42 -0.99
CA PRO A 74 5.72 -16.75 -1.04
C PRO A 74 4.70 -17.84 -0.71
N LYS A 75 4.99 -19.09 -1.12
CA LYS A 75 4.23 -20.25 -0.66
C LYS A 75 4.51 -20.51 0.83
N SER A 76 3.75 -19.87 1.72
CA SER A 76 3.85 -20.05 3.18
C SER A 76 2.49 -20.09 3.87
N GLU A 77 2.46 -20.66 5.08
CA GLU A 77 1.31 -20.68 5.98
C GLU A 77 0.94 -19.27 6.47
N GLY A 78 1.89 -18.32 6.38
CA GLY A 78 1.68 -16.94 6.77
C GLY A 78 0.56 -16.24 6.01
N MET A 79 0.38 -16.56 4.73
CA MET A 79 -0.73 -16.02 3.92
C MET A 79 -2.08 -16.56 4.42
N VAL A 80 -2.15 -17.89 4.64
CA VAL A 80 -3.35 -18.58 5.13
C VAL A 80 -3.77 -18.01 6.48
N ALA A 81 -2.81 -17.79 7.40
CA ALA A 81 -3.09 -17.25 8.73
C ALA A 81 -3.78 -15.88 8.67
N ARG A 82 -3.28 -14.97 7.82
CA ARG A 82 -3.75 -13.58 7.72
C ARG A 82 -5.12 -13.47 7.04
N VAL A 83 -5.30 -14.17 5.92
CA VAL A 83 -6.60 -14.24 5.25
C VAL A 83 -7.63 -14.92 6.15
N SER A 84 -7.26 -15.99 6.86
CA SER A 84 -8.18 -16.69 7.77
C SER A 84 -8.60 -15.82 8.95
N ALA A 85 -7.69 -15.01 9.52
CA ALA A 85 -7.99 -14.10 10.61
C ALA A 85 -9.14 -13.15 10.23
N VAL A 86 -9.03 -12.48 9.08
CA VAL A 86 -10.07 -11.55 8.60
C VAL A 86 -11.31 -12.30 8.10
N ALA A 87 -11.14 -13.38 7.33
CA ALA A 87 -12.25 -14.16 6.79
C ALA A 87 -13.20 -14.67 7.89
N SER A 88 -12.65 -15.09 9.03
CA SER A 88 -13.43 -15.62 10.15
C SER A 88 -14.41 -14.60 10.75
N ILE A 89 -14.11 -13.30 10.62
CA ILE A 89 -14.91 -12.22 11.18
C ILE A 89 -15.73 -11.46 10.15
N LEU A 90 -15.51 -11.64 8.84
CA LEU A 90 -16.26 -10.94 7.76
C LEU A 90 -17.80 -11.03 7.92
N LYS A 91 -18.32 -12.17 8.41
CA LYS A 91 -19.77 -12.35 8.62
C LYS A 91 -20.36 -11.38 9.66
N TYR A 92 -19.53 -10.83 10.54
CA TYR A 92 -19.91 -9.85 11.55
C TYR A 92 -19.77 -8.41 11.08
N GLN A 93 -19.49 -8.19 9.78
CA GLN A 93 -19.35 -6.86 9.18
C GLN A 93 -18.29 -6.01 9.89
N PRO A 94 -17.05 -6.54 10.05
CA PRO A 94 -16.01 -5.86 10.80
C PRO A 94 -15.64 -4.56 10.11
N THR A 95 -15.21 -3.58 10.90
CA THR A 95 -14.71 -2.29 10.43
C THR A 95 -13.19 -2.32 10.30
N THR A 96 -12.60 -1.30 9.68
CA THR A 96 -11.15 -1.13 9.63
C THR A 96 -10.51 -1.09 11.02
N ALA A 97 -11.23 -0.55 12.02
CA ALA A 97 -10.80 -0.51 13.41
C ALA A 97 -10.66 -1.91 14.02
N ASP A 98 -11.57 -2.82 13.67
CA ASP A 98 -11.47 -4.22 14.11
C ASP A 98 -10.22 -4.88 13.51
N ILE A 99 -9.89 -4.57 12.24
CA ILE A 99 -8.70 -5.11 11.56
C ILE A 99 -7.39 -4.52 12.12
N SER A 100 -7.34 -3.20 12.33
CA SER A 100 -6.15 -2.52 12.86
C SER A 100 -5.82 -2.98 14.28
N ASN A 101 -6.83 -3.37 15.07
CA ASN A 101 -6.68 -3.84 16.46
C ASN A 101 -6.67 -5.37 16.63
N LEU A 102 -6.59 -6.15 15.54
CA LEU A 102 -6.46 -7.61 15.64
C LEU A 102 -5.21 -8.00 16.45
N GLU A 103 -5.40 -8.75 17.53
CA GLU A 103 -4.31 -9.34 18.30
C GLU A 103 -3.84 -10.63 17.63
N LEU A 104 -2.68 -10.56 16.96
CA LEU A 104 -2.07 -11.70 16.28
C LEU A 104 -0.85 -12.21 17.07
N PRO A 105 -0.66 -13.54 17.18
CA PRO A 105 0.53 -14.11 17.81
C PRO A 105 1.81 -13.62 17.15
N TYR A 106 2.81 -13.28 17.96
CA TYR A 106 4.09 -12.76 17.48
C TYR A 106 5.28 -13.52 18.06
N SER A 107 6.16 -13.93 17.14
CA SER A 107 7.60 -13.99 17.40
C SER A 107 8.35 -13.78 16.07
N PRO A 108 9.63 -13.35 16.10
CA PRO A 108 10.37 -12.93 14.91
C PRO A 108 10.35 -13.88 13.69
N PRO A 109 10.32 -15.23 13.85
CA PRO A 109 10.25 -16.15 12.71
C PRO A 109 8.93 -16.15 11.95
N PHE A 110 7.81 -15.72 12.57
CA PHE A 110 6.46 -15.96 12.04
C PHE A 110 5.71 -14.70 11.62
N THR A 111 5.83 -13.62 12.40
CA THR A 111 5.09 -12.36 12.14
C THR A 111 5.93 -11.15 12.51
N SER A 112 5.40 -9.95 12.28
CA SER A 112 5.95 -8.67 12.74
C SER A 112 5.19 -8.17 13.97
N ALA A 113 5.81 -7.32 14.79
CA ALA A 113 5.16 -6.72 15.97
C ALA A 113 3.89 -5.93 15.59
N MET A 114 3.92 -5.27 14.44
CA MET A 114 2.74 -4.79 13.73
C MET A 114 2.61 -5.67 12.48
N ASP A 115 1.64 -6.58 12.45
CA ASP A 115 1.45 -7.44 11.29
C ASP A 115 0.95 -6.63 10.08
N ILE A 116 1.19 -7.14 8.87
CA ILE A 116 0.64 -6.54 7.64
C ILE A 116 -0.89 -6.43 7.72
N THR A 117 -1.57 -7.33 8.44
CA THR A 117 -3.01 -7.25 8.68
C THR A 117 -3.39 -5.99 9.47
N ASN A 118 -2.66 -5.68 10.55
CA ASN A 118 -2.87 -4.43 11.29
C ASN A 118 -2.54 -3.22 10.43
N ALA A 119 -1.46 -3.29 9.64
CA ALA A 119 -1.05 -2.22 8.74
C ALA A 119 -2.10 -1.93 7.65
N LEU A 120 -2.81 -2.96 7.15
CA LEU A 120 -3.93 -2.79 6.23
C LEU A 120 -5.06 -1.99 6.87
N GLY A 121 -5.49 -2.35 8.09
CA GLY A 121 -6.51 -1.61 8.82
C GLY A 121 -6.13 -0.14 9.01
N ASN A 122 -4.91 0.11 9.50
CA ASN A 122 -4.37 1.47 9.68
C ASN A 122 -4.30 2.25 8.36
N THR A 123 -3.89 1.60 7.26
CA THR A 123 -3.79 2.24 5.95
C THR A 123 -5.17 2.61 5.41
N ALA A 124 -6.15 1.71 5.53
CA ALA A 124 -7.53 1.95 5.13
C ALA A 124 -8.16 3.10 5.94
N GLU A 125 -7.96 3.14 7.26
CA GLU A 125 -8.41 4.27 8.09
C GLU A 125 -7.84 5.62 7.62
N ASN A 126 -6.54 5.65 7.27
CA ASN A 126 -5.91 6.87 6.79
C ASN A 126 -6.40 7.29 5.41
N ILE A 127 -6.73 6.33 4.52
CA ILE A 127 -7.35 6.61 3.21
C ILE A 127 -8.75 7.20 3.43
N LEU A 128 -9.60 6.54 4.23
CA LEU A 128 -10.96 6.99 4.51
C LEU A 128 -11.00 8.37 5.20
N ALA A 129 -10.02 8.66 6.06
CA ALA A 129 -9.89 9.96 6.71
C ALA A 129 -9.28 11.05 5.81
N GLY A 130 -8.91 10.75 4.56
CA GLY A 130 -8.28 11.68 3.62
C GLY A 130 -6.83 12.05 3.98
N LYS A 131 -6.24 11.38 4.98
CA LYS A 131 -4.84 11.59 5.41
C LYS A 131 -3.83 10.94 4.47
N ASN A 132 -4.22 9.83 3.84
CA ASN A 132 -3.42 9.13 2.85
C ASN A 132 -4.15 9.18 1.50
N ARG A 133 -3.79 10.14 0.65
CA ARG A 133 -4.28 10.21 -0.74
C ARG A 133 -3.43 9.29 -1.57
N VAL A 134 -4.03 8.24 -2.13
CA VAL A 134 -3.32 7.15 -2.79
C VAL A 134 -3.61 7.05 -4.28
N ILE A 135 -2.69 6.44 -5.01
CA ILE A 135 -2.90 5.93 -6.38
C ILE A 135 -2.43 4.47 -6.44
N ASP A 136 -3.02 3.69 -7.33
CA ASP A 136 -2.59 2.33 -7.65
C ASP A 136 -1.51 2.31 -8.76
N ALA A 137 -1.05 1.10 -9.11
CA ALA A 137 -0.01 0.91 -10.11
C ALA A 137 -0.45 1.32 -11.52
N ASP A 138 -1.71 1.10 -11.89
CA ASP A 138 -2.24 1.47 -13.21
C ASP A 138 -2.33 2.99 -13.35
N GLN A 139 -2.87 3.68 -12.34
CA GLN A 139 -2.91 5.14 -12.33
C GLN A 139 -1.51 5.75 -12.28
N PHE A 140 -0.57 5.13 -11.56
CA PHE A 140 0.83 5.53 -11.61
C PHE A 140 1.41 5.39 -13.02
N ALA A 141 1.16 4.28 -13.72
CA ALA A 141 1.63 4.06 -15.08
C ALA A 141 1.07 5.11 -16.05
N ASP A 142 -0.23 5.37 -15.99
CA ASP A 142 -0.90 6.40 -16.79
C ASP A 142 -0.29 7.79 -16.59
N TRP A 143 -0.06 8.18 -15.34
CA TRP A 143 0.52 9.48 -15.01
C TRP A 143 2.00 9.53 -15.38
N TRP A 144 2.71 8.41 -15.26
CA TRP A 144 4.08 8.30 -15.71
C TRP A 144 4.18 8.49 -17.22
N GLU A 145 3.33 7.85 -18.03
CA GLU A 145 3.31 8.02 -19.49
C GLU A 145 3.07 9.48 -19.90
N LYS A 146 2.16 10.17 -19.20
CA LYS A 146 1.77 11.56 -19.47
C LYS A 146 2.68 12.61 -18.81
N ARG A 147 3.80 12.19 -18.18
CA ARG A 147 4.72 13.11 -17.47
C ARG A 147 5.27 14.25 -18.32
N GLY A 148 5.28 14.10 -19.65
CA GLY A 148 5.70 15.13 -20.60
C GLY A 148 4.82 16.38 -20.62
N ASP A 149 3.58 16.29 -20.14
CA ASP A 149 2.63 17.41 -20.09
C ASP A 149 3.05 18.48 -19.04
N GLY A 150 3.98 18.13 -18.15
CA GLY A 150 4.59 19.07 -17.19
C GLY A 150 3.85 19.23 -15.86
N ASP A 151 2.61 18.74 -15.78
CA ASP A 151 1.71 18.90 -14.63
C ASP A 151 2.00 17.96 -13.45
N THR A 152 2.68 16.84 -13.70
CA THR A 152 2.95 15.79 -12.70
C THR A 152 4.43 15.65 -12.44
N PHE A 153 4.80 15.50 -11.17
CA PHE A 153 6.19 15.38 -10.73
C PHE A 153 6.36 14.25 -9.72
N PHE A 154 7.43 13.47 -9.85
CA PHE A 154 7.64 12.25 -9.06
C PHE A 154 8.69 12.52 -8.00
N LEU A 155 8.27 12.53 -6.73
CA LEU A 155 9.10 12.82 -5.57
C LEU A 155 9.45 11.52 -4.82
N ASP A 156 10.71 11.11 -4.97
CA ASP A 156 11.25 9.91 -4.36
C ASP A 156 11.79 10.20 -2.96
N CYS A 157 11.07 9.67 -1.98
CA CYS A 157 11.30 9.85 -0.56
C CYS A 157 12.27 8.80 0.02
N ARG A 158 12.89 7.97 -0.83
CA ARG A 158 13.92 7.00 -0.41
C ARG A 158 15.26 7.70 -0.21
N GLY A 159 16.15 7.06 0.55
CA GLY A 159 17.54 7.48 0.64
C GLY A 159 18.22 7.44 -0.74
N TRP A 160 19.21 8.32 -0.92
CA TRP A 160 19.84 8.59 -2.23
C TRP A 160 20.23 7.33 -3.01
N GLY A 161 20.87 6.35 -2.37
CA GLY A 161 21.32 5.13 -3.07
C GLY A 161 20.20 4.30 -3.71
N ASN A 162 18.95 4.45 -3.27
CA ASN A 162 17.79 3.79 -3.90
C ASN A 162 17.18 4.67 -5.01
N ALA A 163 17.25 5.99 -4.87
CA ALA A 163 16.63 6.95 -5.78
C ALA A 163 17.55 7.33 -6.96
N GLU A 164 18.87 7.30 -6.76
CA GLU A 164 19.88 7.75 -7.73
C GLU A 164 19.71 7.17 -9.15
N PRO A 165 19.43 5.86 -9.35
CA PRO A 165 19.24 5.32 -10.70
C PRO A 165 18.08 5.98 -11.46
N PHE A 166 16.98 6.29 -10.75
CA PHE A 166 15.81 6.92 -11.33
C PHE A 166 16.03 8.41 -11.60
N VAL A 167 16.69 9.11 -10.67
CA VAL A 167 17.07 10.52 -10.85
C VAL A 167 17.98 10.69 -12.07
N LYS A 168 18.97 9.79 -12.26
CA LYS A 168 19.86 9.83 -13.43
C LYS A 168 19.16 9.50 -14.73
N LYS A 169 18.20 8.56 -14.71
CA LYS A 169 17.44 8.14 -15.89
C LYS A 169 16.38 9.18 -16.29
N TYR A 170 15.80 9.89 -15.32
CA TYR A 170 14.67 10.80 -15.51
C TYR A 170 14.84 12.16 -14.78
N PRO A 171 15.89 12.92 -15.05
CA PRO A 171 16.24 14.13 -14.27
C PRO A 171 15.16 15.22 -14.30
N ASP A 172 14.37 15.32 -15.37
CA ASP A 172 13.35 16.35 -15.54
C ASP A 172 12.00 16.03 -14.87
N HIS A 173 11.80 14.76 -14.49
CA HIS A 173 10.51 14.28 -13.96
C HIS A 173 10.62 13.62 -12.58
N TRP A 174 11.82 13.19 -12.19
CA TRP A 174 12.08 12.42 -10.98
C TRP A 174 13.07 13.14 -10.07
N LYS A 175 12.63 13.49 -8.87
CA LYS A 175 13.47 14.15 -7.86
C LYS A 175 13.57 13.32 -6.60
N SER A 176 14.77 13.25 -6.03
CA SER A 176 14.97 12.65 -4.72
C SER A 176 15.05 13.72 -3.64
N ILE A 177 14.16 13.60 -2.65
CA ILE A 177 14.26 14.27 -1.36
C ILE A 177 13.93 13.20 -0.32
N PRO A 178 14.94 12.58 0.31
CA PRO A 178 14.72 11.60 1.36
C PRO A 178 13.77 12.13 2.44
N GLN A 179 12.89 11.28 2.95
CA GLN A 179 11.87 11.68 3.94
C GLN A 179 12.49 12.43 5.13
N ASP A 180 13.66 11.98 5.60
CA ASP A 180 14.38 12.52 6.76
C ASP A 180 15.04 13.88 6.50
N GLU A 181 15.18 14.25 5.23
CA GLU A 181 15.67 15.55 4.78
C GLU A 181 14.54 16.49 4.37
N LEU A 182 13.33 15.98 4.13
CA LEU A 182 12.22 16.72 3.52
C LEU A 182 11.93 18.04 4.23
N TRP A 183 11.86 18.04 5.57
CA TRP A 183 11.65 19.23 6.38
C TRP A 183 12.66 20.35 6.11
N LYS A 184 13.93 19.99 5.90
CA LYS A 184 15.01 20.96 5.65
C LYS A 184 15.02 21.42 4.19
N ARG A 185 14.46 20.62 3.29
CA ARG A 185 14.49 20.80 1.84
C ARG A 185 13.13 21.16 1.23
N LEU A 186 12.16 21.61 2.04
CA LEU A 186 10.82 22.00 1.59
C LEU A 186 10.80 23.06 0.47
N LYS A 187 11.84 23.88 0.37
CA LYS A 187 11.97 24.88 -0.71
C LYS A 187 12.20 24.25 -2.08
N GLU A 188 12.67 23.00 -2.11
CA GLU A 188 12.95 22.26 -3.33
C GLU A 188 11.72 21.51 -3.87
N VAL A 189 10.65 21.41 -3.10
CA VAL A 189 9.41 20.72 -3.48
C VAL A 189 8.59 21.63 -4.42
N PRO A 190 8.23 21.17 -5.64
CA PRO A 190 7.33 21.92 -6.52
C PRO A 190 5.96 22.12 -5.85
N ARG A 191 5.39 23.32 -5.97
CA ARG A 191 4.10 23.67 -5.33
C ARG A 191 2.96 23.86 -6.31
N ASP A 192 3.31 24.02 -7.58
CA ASP A 192 2.44 24.28 -8.73
C ASP A 192 2.19 23.02 -9.56
N LYS A 193 2.55 21.85 -9.02
CA LYS A 193 2.46 20.55 -9.70
C LYS A 193 1.79 19.53 -8.81
N LYS A 194 1.16 18.56 -9.46
CA LYS A 194 0.73 17.31 -8.84
C LYS A 194 1.95 16.49 -8.46
N LEU A 195 2.06 16.07 -7.19
CA LEU A 195 3.20 15.30 -6.71
C LEU A 195 2.84 13.83 -6.51
N VAL A 196 3.55 12.94 -7.19
CA VAL A 196 3.50 11.49 -6.92
C VAL A 196 4.64 11.14 -5.97
N LEU A 197 4.30 10.73 -4.76
CA LEU A 197 5.23 10.41 -3.68
C LEU A 197 5.58 8.93 -3.70
N ILE A 198 6.88 8.64 -3.71
CA ILE A 198 7.39 7.28 -3.93
C ILE A 198 8.31 6.88 -2.78
N CYS A 199 8.13 5.66 -2.27
CA CYS A 199 9.17 5.00 -1.50
C CYS A 199 9.24 3.50 -1.80
N ASN A 200 9.92 2.69 -0.97
CA ASN A 200 10.02 1.24 -1.24
C ASN A 200 8.67 0.52 -1.11
N THR A 201 7.88 0.84 -0.08
CA THR A 201 6.65 0.09 0.28
C THR A 201 5.43 0.96 0.62
N GLY A 202 5.55 2.29 0.55
CA GLY A 202 4.47 3.26 0.82
C GLY A 202 4.56 4.03 2.14
N VAL A 203 5.30 3.55 3.14
CA VAL A 203 5.33 4.14 4.50
C VAL A 203 6.01 5.52 4.53
N ARG A 204 7.24 5.62 4.03
CA ARG A 204 7.98 6.91 4.03
C ARG A 204 7.32 7.96 3.15
N SER A 205 6.70 7.55 2.05
CA SER A 205 5.96 8.45 1.17
C SER A 205 4.64 8.91 1.80
N TYR A 206 3.99 8.09 2.63
CA TYR A 206 2.89 8.52 3.48
C TYR A 206 3.34 9.56 4.53
N GLU A 207 4.46 9.32 5.23
CA GLU A 207 5.01 10.31 6.17
C GLU A 207 5.40 11.62 5.49
N ALA A 208 5.94 11.55 4.27
CA ALA A 208 6.19 12.71 3.43
C ALA A 208 4.89 13.44 3.08
N GLN A 209 3.82 12.72 2.74
CA GLN A 209 2.50 13.31 2.47
C GLN A 209 1.97 14.09 3.67
N VAL A 210 2.04 13.50 4.87
CA VAL A 210 1.66 14.16 6.13
C VAL A 210 2.50 15.42 6.38
N THR A 211 3.80 15.36 6.11
CA THR A 211 4.71 16.51 6.22
C THR A 211 4.33 17.63 5.24
N LEU A 212 4.02 17.28 4.00
CA LEU A 212 3.60 18.22 2.95
C LEU A 212 2.25 18.87 3.27
N ASP A 213 1.31 18.10 3.83
CA ASP A 213 0.01 18.61 4.30
C ASP A 213 0.16 19.68 5.38
N GLN A 214 1.09 19.51 6.32
CA GLN A 214 1.35 20.50 7.38
C GLN A 214 1.86 21.85 6.85
N VAL A 215 2.40 21.89 5.64
CA VAL A 215 2.90 23.11 4.99
C VAL A 215 2.05 23.54 3.80
N GLY A 216 0.85 22.97 3.65
CA GLY A 216 -0.15 23.37 2.65
C GLY A 216 0.09 22.83 1.24
N ILE A 217 0.92 21.80 1.07
CA ILE A 217 1.14 21.13 -0.22
C ILE A 217 0.28 19.87 -0.25
N GLN A 218 -0.93 19.98 -0.83
CA GLN A 218 -1.97 18.95 -0.72
C GLN A 218 -2.25 18.16 -2.01
N ASP A 219 -1.85 18.69 -3.17
CA ASP A 219 -1.98 18.00 -4.48
C ASP A 219 -0.89 16.92 -4.62
N THR A 220 -0.99 15.92 -3.75
CA THR A 220 0.02 14.90 -3.53
C THR A 220 -0.65 13.54 -3.46
N TYR A 221 -0.03 12.53 -4.05
CA TYR A 221 -0.56 11.17 -4.08
C TYR A 221 0.54 10.15 -3.80
N ASN A 222 0.25 9.19 -2.93
CA ASN A 222 1.15 8.12 -2.53
C ASN A 222 0.89 6.88 -3.37
N ILE A 223 1.90 6.35 -4.06
CA ILE A 223 1.77 5.06 -4.76
C ILE A 223 1.68 3.93 -3.74
N GLN A 224 0.54 3.22 -3.71
CA GLN A 224 0.33 2.11 -2.79
C GLN A 224 1.37 1.02 -3.00
N GLY A 225 1.96 0.52 -1.91
CA GLY A 225 3.00 -0.50 -1.95
C GLY A 225 4.35 -0.07 -2.59
N GLY A 226 4.49 1.19 -3.01
CA GLY A 226 5.74 1.78 -3.47
C GLY A 226 6.40 1.08 -4.67
N VAL A 227 7.72 1.18 -4.75
CA VAL A 227 8.55 0.55 -5.79
C VAL A 227 8.42 -0.96 -5.81
N ALA A 228 8.20 -1.59 -4.65
CA ALA A 228 7.99 -3.03 -4.59
C ALA A 228 6.72 -3.43 -5.38
N ALA A 229 5.64 -2.67 -5.23
CA ALA A 229 4.37 -2.95 -5.91
C ALA A 229 4.47 -2.76 -7.42
N PHE A 230 4.89 -1.59 -7.90
CA PHE A 230 4.91 -1.35 -9.35
C PHE A 230 5.89 -2.28 -10.09
N LYS A 231 7.02 -2.65 -9.47
CA LYS A 231 7.92 -3.66 -10.05
C LYS A 231 7.26 -5.03 -10.12
N LYS A 232 6.52 -5.42 -9.07
CA LYS A 232 5.76 -6.67 -9.06
C LYS A 232 4.62 -6.66 -10.09
N TRP A 233 4.06 -5.49 -10.37
CA TRP A 233 3.09 -5.23 -11.44
C TRP A 233 3.68 -5.34 -12.85
N GLY A 234 5.01 -5.34 -12.98
CA GLY A 234 5.70 -5.39 -14.28
C GLY A 234 6.01 -4.03 -14.89
N LEU A 235 5.86 -2.94 -14.12
CA LEU A 235 6.27 -1.60 -14.56
C LEU A 235 7.79 -1.48 -14.45
N ASP A 236 8.46 -1.49 -15.60
CA ASP A 236 9.91 -1.28 -15.71
C ASP A 236 10.19 0.17 -16.12
N LEU A 237 10.57 0.98 -15.13
CA LEU A 237 10.89 2.39 -15.30
C LEU A 237 12.34 2.58 -15.71
#